data_AF-I3TQT1-F1
#
_entry.id   AF-I3TQT1-F1
#
_cell.length_a   1.000
_cell.length_b   1.000
_cell.length_c   1.000
_cell.angle_alpha   90.00
_cell.angle_beta   90.00
_cell.angle_gamma   90.00
#
_symmetry.space_group_name_H-M   'P 1'
#
loop_
_entity.id
_entity.type
_entity.pdbx_description
1 polymer ?
#
loop_
_entity_poly.entity_id
_entity_poly.type
_entity_poly.pdbx_seq_one_letter_code
_entity_poly.pdbx_strand_id
1 'polypeptide(L)'
;MIKSPAPSAEIPVSRLIAGRNPATTAPAWQVTLLRLQDGVELVHWCGRFERPASFALHDDSDRIHFSFTSRLDGVARCSFPADRRDHAIRAETGCISFGQGRHGSYHQQGMLENVTVMVRPDIFAAWAGEADGGLVGLLATEGGFLADHRGRELTDTARGIARAMRLAGEMSPAARHPLWYRAQGSVLVGLFLEARRQEPALPTAAPADRARLRRARDLLLADLSCAPSLADLARAAGLSVTRLERGFHVLFGTSVYGLFQQERMAEARRRLLDGETSITRVAADLGYTNTSHFAAAFRKQHGVNPSALKCRR
;
A
#
# COMPACT_ATOMS: atom_id res chain seq x y z
N MET A 1 -7.53 -35.02 -11.90
CA MET A 1 -6.59 -33.93 -12.18
C MET A 1 -7.36 -32.62 -12.22
N ILE A 2 -7.39 -31.88 -11.11
CA ILE A 2 -8.02 -30.56 -11.05
C ILE A 2 -6.99 -29.58 -11.61
N LYS A 3 -7.21 -29.05 -12.81
CA LYS A 3 -6.38 -27.98 -13.38
C LYS A 3 -6.35 -26.82 -12.39
N SER A 4 -5.16 -26.42 -11.95
CA SER A 4 -4.98 -25.12 -11.29
C SER A 4 -5.55 -24.03 -12.23
N PRO A 5 -6.33 -23.07 -11.72
CA PRO A 5 -6.81 -21.97 -12.55
C PRO A 5 -5.60 -21.21 -13.11
N ALA A 6 -5.64 -20.87 -14.40
CA ALA A 6 -4.63 -20.03 -15.03
C ALA A 6 -4.46 -18.72 -14.23
N PRO A 7 -3.23 -18.19 -14.08
CA PRO A 7 -3.04 -16.90 -13.41
C PRO A 7 -3.89 -15.85 -14.12
N SER A 8 -4.74 -15.14 -13.37
CA SER A 8 -5.54 -14.05 -13.94
C SER A 8 -4.59 -13.03 -14.57
N ALA A 9 -4.81 -12.68 -15.84
CA ALA A 9 -4.00 -11.68 -16.52
C ALA A 9 -3.96 -10.38 -15.71
N GLU A 10 -2.77 -9.81 -15.56
CA GLU A 10 -2.57 -8.55 -14.84
C GLU A 10 -3.28 -7.40 -15.54
N ILE A 11 -3.92 -6.53 -14.76
CA ILE A 11 -4.73 -5.43 -15.25
C ILE A 11 -3.94 -4.12 -15.11
N PRO A 12 -3.65 -3.42 -16.23
CA PRO A 12 -3.05 -2.10 -16.15
C PRO A 12 -4.01 -1.11 -15.47
N VAL A 13 -3.49 -0.28 -14.56
CA VAL A 13 -4.29 0.76 -13.88
C VAL A 13 -4.93 1.70 -14.89
N SER A 14 -4.20 2.07 -15.96
CA SER A 14 -4.72 2.89 -17.07
C SER A 14 -5.99 2.33 -17.71
N ARG A 15 -6.09 0.99 -17.82
CA ARG A 15 -7.26 0.29 -18.37
C ARG A 15 -8.44 0.31 -17.42
N LEU A 16 -8.16 0.16 -16.12
CA LEU A 16 -9.14 0.17 -15.05
C LEU A 16 -9.80 1.55 -14.92
N ILE A 17 -8.99 2.62 -14.96
CA ILE A 17 -9.48 4.00 -14.87
C ILE A 17 -10.17 4.49 -16.16
N ALA A 18 -9.89 3.89 -17.31
CA ALA A 18 -10.58 4.17 -18.57
C ALA A 18 -11.98 3.53 -18.67
N GLY A 19 -12.46 2.86 -17.62
CA GLY A 19 -13.79 2.23 -17.58
C GLY A 19 -13.93 1.01 -18.50
N ARG A 20 -12.84 0.50 -19.08
CA ARG A 20 -12.86 -0.64 -20.01
C ARG A 20 -12.58 -1.95 -19.28
N ASN A 21 -13.62 -2.56 -18.71
CA ASN A 21 -13.52 -3.91 -18.17
C ASN A 21 -13.41 -4.96 -19.32
N PRO A 22 -12.39 -5.85 -19.34
CA PRO A 22 -12.30 -6.95 -20.31
C PRO A 22 -13.32 -8.09 -20.12
N ALA A 23 -14.07 -8.13 -19.02
CA ALA A 23 -14.97 -9.25 -18.73
C ALA A 23 -16.33 -8.79 -18.20
N THR A 24 -17.40 -9.11 -18.96
CA THR A 24 -18.84 -9.09 -18.64
C THR A 24 -19.66 -7.83 -18.96
N THR A 25 -20.94 -8.09 -19.26
CA THR A 25 -21.95 -7.27 -19.94
C THR A 25 -22.63 -6.17 -19.12
N ALA A 26 -22.15 -5.87 -17.90
CA ALA A 26 -22.36 -4.61 -17.18
C ALA A 26 -21.66 -4.71 -15.81
N PRO A 27 -20.70 -3.86 -15.44
CA PRO A 27 -20.13 -3.93 -14.11
C PRO A 27 -21.07 -3.29 -13.09
N ALA A 28 -21.19 -3.92 -11.91
CA ALA A 28 -21.81 -3.36 -10.70
C ALA A 28 -21.01 -2.18 -10.10
N TRP A 29 -20.12 -1.57 -10.89
CA TRP A 29 -19.21 -0.50 -10.54
C TRP A 29 -18.94 0.37 -11.76
N GLN A 30 -18.68 1.65 -11.52
CA GLN A 30 -18.47 2.68 -12.52
C GLN A 30 -17.19 3.44 -12.18
N VAL A 31 -16.40 3.74 -13.21
CA VAL A 31 -15.24 4.62 -13.11
C VAL A 31 -15.41 5.76 -14.11
N THR A 32 -15.36 6.99 -13.61
CA THR A 32 -15.45 8.22 -14.40
C THR A 32 -14.11 8.94 -14.32
N LEU A 33 -13.51 9.22 -15.47
CA LEU A 33 -12.25 9.96 -15.58
C LEU A 33 -12.48 11.31 -16.24
N LEU A 34 -12.03 12.37 -15.58
CA LEU A 34 -12.02 13.74 -16.08
C LEU A 34 -10.58 14.23 -16.19
N ARG A 35 -10.16 14.65 -17.38
CA ARG A 35 -8.86 15.31 -17.56
C ARG A 35 -8.99 16.76 -17.10
N LEU A 36 -8.33 17.11 -16.00
CA LEU A 36 -8.33 18.46 -15.48
C LEU A 36 -7.41 19.32 -16.33
N GLN A 37 -6.19 18.89 -16.57
CA GLN A 37 -5.22 19.51 -17.49
C GLN A 37 -4.28 18.44 -18.03
N ASP A 38 -3.36 18.82 -18.92
CA ASP A 38 -2.30 17.87 -19.28
C ASP A 38 -1.53 17.46 -18.01
N GLY A 39 -1.30 16.16 -17.84
CA GLY A 39 -0.64 15.61 -16.67
C GLY A 39 -1.44 15.65 -15.34
N VAL A 40 -2.73 16.05 -15.34
CA VAL A 40 -3.59 15.97 -14.14
C VAL A 40 -4.98 15.45 -14.47
N GLU A 41 -5.36 14.35 -13.84
CA GLU A 41 -6.66 13.72 -14.00
C GLU A 41 -7.38 13.57 -12.66
N LEU A 42 -8.70 13.58 -12.74
CA LEU A 42 -9.59 13.30 -11.63
C LEU A 42 -10.37 12.03 -11.97
N VAL A 43 -10.29 11.05 -11.08
CA VAL A 43 -10.96 9.75 -11.21
C VAL A 43 -11.95 9.60 -10.07
N HIS A 44 -13.17 9.20 -10.40
CA HIS A 44 -14.18 8.78 -9.42
C HIS A 44 -14.54 7.34 -9.68
N TRP A 45 -14.35 6.51 -8.68
CA TRP A 45 -14.75 5.12 -8.67
C TRP A 45 -15.92 4.96 -7.71
N CYS A 46 -17.05 4.45 -8.18
CA CYS A 46 -18.19 4.10 -7.35
C CYS A 46 -18.74 2.73 -7.74
N GLY A 47 -18.95 1.82 -6.79
CA GLY A 47 -19.53 0.53 -7.13
C GLY A 47 -19.66 -0.45 -5.99
N ARG A 48 -20.47 -1.48 -6.20
CA ARG A 48 -20.70 -2.58 -5.27
C ARG A 48 -20.22 -3.90 -5.86
N PHE A 49 -19.38 -4.58 -5.10
CA PHE A 49 -18.93 -5.93 -5.41
C PHE A 49 -19.75 -6.94 -4.60
N GLU A 50 -20.75 -7.56 -5.23
CA GLU A 50 -21.62 -8.56 -4.58
C GLU A 50 -20.84 -9.78 -4.10
N ARG A 51 -19.78 -10.16 -4.84
CA ARG A 51 -18.85 -11.22 -4.46
C ARG A 51 -17.44 -10.64 -4.29
N PRO A 52 -16.63 -11.17 -3.37
CA PRO A 52 -15.23 -10.77 -3.25
C PRO A 52 -14.50 -10.95 -4.59
N ALA A 53 -13.76 -9.92 -5.00
CA ALA A 53 -12.95 -9.93 -6.21
C ALA A 53 -11.50 -9.57 -5.86
N SER A 54 -10.56 -10.24 -6.52
CA SER A 54 -9.13 -9.93 -6.44
C SER A 54 -8.59 -9.70 -7.84
N PHE A 55 -7.81 -8.63 -7.99
CA PHE A 55 -7.20 -8.23 -9.25
C PHE A 55 -5.69 -8.15 -9.07
N ALA A 56 -4.93 -8.75 -9.99
CA ALA A 56 -3.53 -8.39 -10.16
C ALA A 56 -3.48 -7.05 -10.90
N LEU A 57 -2.76 -6.07 -10.36
CA LEU A 57 -2.66 -4.72 -10.89
C LEU A 57 -1.22 -4.38 -11.23
N HIS A 58 -1.05 -3.72 -12.37
CA HIS A 58 0.20 -3.08 -12.77
C HIS A 58 -0.04 -1.57 -12.94
N ASP A 59 0.64 -0.73 -12.17
CA ASP A 59 0.56 0.71 -12.32
C ASP A 59 1.45 1.19 -13.49
N ASP A 60 0.79 1.38 -14.64
CA ASP A 60 1.34 1.95 -15.87
C ASP A 60 1.01 3.44 -16.04
N SER A 61 0.46 4.09 -15.01
CA SER A 61 -0.05 5.45 -15.15
C SER A 61 1.03 6.53 -15.12
N ASP A 62 2.21 6.21 -14.57
CA ASP A 62 3.32 7.13 -14.32
C ASP A 62 2.91 8.40 -13.57
N ARG A 63 2.00 8.24 -12.59
CA ARG A 63 1.37 9.33 -11.84
C ARG A 63 1.41 9.08 -10.35
N ILE A 64 1.36 10.16 -9.60
CA ILE A 64 1.13 10.17 -8.16
C ILE A 64 -0.37 10.19 -7.94
N HIS A 65 -0.89 9.26 -7.14
CA HIS A 65 -2.31 9.09 -6.86
C HIS A 65 -2.60 9.65 -5.47
N PHE A 66 -3.44 10.68 -5.41
CA PHE A 66 -3.99 11.23 -4.18
C PHE A 66 -5.44 10.73 -4.05
N SER A 67 -5.60 9.58 -3.41
CA SER A 67 -6.84 8.80 -3.40
C SER A 67 -7.56 8.91 -2.06
N PHE A 68 -8.80 9.38 -2.05
CA PHE A 68 -9.64 9.47 -0.86
C PHE A 68 -10.84 8.55 -0.95
N THR A 69 -11.02 7.70 0.05
CA THR A 69 -12.14 6.74 0.11
C THR A 69 -13.32 7.35 0.87
N SER A 70 -14.25 7.95 0.12
CA SER A 70 -15.44 8.63 0.65
C SER A 70 -16.43 7.67 1.32
N ARG A 71 -16.50 6.43 0.84
CA ARG A 71 -17.37 5.37 1.41
C ARG A 71 -16.73 4.00 1.21
N LEU A 72 -16.78 3.17 2.24
CA LEU A 72 -16.42 1.75 2.15
C LEU A 72 -17.34 0.96 3.09
N ASP A 73 -18.27 0.20 2.50
CA ASP A 73 -19.12 -0.76 3.23
C ASP A 73 -18.69 -2.17 2.80
N GLY A 74 -17.65 -2.71 3.45
CA GLY A 74 -17.05 -3.99 3.10
C GLY A 74 -15.55 -4.01 3.35
N VAL A 75 -14.80 -4.69 2.47
CA VAL A 75 -13.35 -4.87 2.61
C VAL A 75 -12.66 -4.41 1.34
N ALA A 76 -11.63 -3.58 1.51
CA ALA A 76 -10.73 -3.15 0.44
C ALA A 76 -9.30 -3.22 0.94
N ARG A 77 -8.40 -3.87 0.19
CA ARG A 77 -6.97 -3.95 0.51
C ARG A 77 -6.12 -3.97 -0.75
N CYS A 78 -4.96 -3.34 -0.69
CA CYS A 78 -3.92 -3.46 -1.71
C CYS A 78 -2.67 -4.13 -1.12
N SER A 79 -1.99 -4.92 -1.92
CA SER A 79 -0.74 -5.58 -1.55
C SER A 79 0.26 -5.33 -2.66
N PHE A 80 1.45 -4.88 -2.30
CA PHE A 80 2.56 -4.64 -3.23
C PHE A 80 3.74 -5.49 -2.78
N PRO A 81 4.34 -6.33 -3.65
CA PRO A 81 5.46 -7.19 -3.27
C PRO A 81 6.63 -6.43 -2.64
N ALA A 82 6.89 -5.20 -3.13
CA ALA A 82 7.93 -4.32 -2.60
C ALA A 82 7.69 -3.88 -1.15
N ASP A 83 6.44 -3.79 -0.70
CA ASP A 83 6.08 -3.26 0.62
C ASP A 83 6.04 -4.34 1.70
N ARG A 84 6.09 -5.61 1.31
CA ARG A 84 6.06 -6.80 2.19
C ARG A 84 4.90 -6.82 3.21
N ARG A 85 3.89 -5.96 3.04
CA ARG A 85 2.67 -5.87 3.86
C ARG A 85 1.46 -5.53 3.01
N ASP A 86 0.31 -5.99 3.45
CA ASP A 86 -0.99 -5.56 2.91
C ASP A 86 -1.38 -4.21 3.53
N HIS A 87 -1.92 -3.32 2.71
CA HIS A 87 -2.49 -2.06 3.16
C HIS A 87 -4.01 -2.14 3.11
N ALA A 88 -4.63 -2.07 4.28
CA ALA A 88 -6.08 -1.99 4.39
C ALA A 88 -6.55 -0.58 4.02
N ILE A 89 -7.55 -0.49 3.14
CA ILE A 89 -8.22 0.77 2.80
C ILE A 89 -9.38 0.95 3.77
N ARG A 90 -9.54 2.17 4.29
CA ARG A 90 -10.56 2.51 5.26
C ARG A 90 -11.48 3.60 4.73
N ALA A 91 -12.74 3.56 5.12
CA ALA A 91 -13.65 4.68 4.88
C ALA A 91 -13.11 5.97 5.53
N GLU A 92 -13.36 7.10 4.89
CA GLU A 92 -12.98 8.43 5.36
C GLU A 92 -11.46 8.58 5.57
N THR A 93 -10.67 7.93 4.72
CA THR A 93 -9.21 8.06 4.72
C THR A 93 -8.66 8.29 3.33
N GLY A 94 -7.57 9.04 3.28
CA GLY A 94 -6.76 9.28 2.10
C GLY A 94 -5.50 8.41 2.09
N CYS A 95 -5.04 8.08 0.89
CA CYS A 95 -3.70 7.58 0.65
C CYS A 95 -3.01 8.33 -0.49
N ILE A 96 -1.69 8.43 -0.39
CA ILE A 96 -0.80 8.89 -1.46
C ILE A 96 -0.03 7.67 -1.95
N SER A 97 -0.16 7.32 -3.22
CA SER A 97 0.59 6.21 -3.81
C SER A 97 1.26 6.59 -5.12
N PHE A 98 2.42 5.96 -5.35
CA PHE A 98 3.20 6.11 -6.57
C PHE A 98 3.96 4.81 -6.84
N GLY A 99 4.32 4.58 -8.10
CA GLY A 99 5.28 3.55 -8.48
C GLY A 99 5.23 3.29 -9.98
N GLN A 100 6.26 3.73 -10.69
CA GLN A 100 6.45 3.33 -12.08
C GLN A 100 6.60 1.81 -12.16
N GLY A 101 5.73 1.15 -12.94
CA GLY A 101 5.82 -0.29 -13.15
C GLY A 101 5.53 -1.11 -11.90
N ARG A 102 4.76 -0.55 -10.94
CA ARG A 102 4.50 -1.23 -9.68
C ARG A 102 3.45 -2.31 -9.86
N HIS A 103 3.82 -3.53 -9.53
CA HIS A 103 2.94 -4.68 -9.55
C HIS A 103 2.32 -4.89 -8.15
N GLY A 104 1.08 -5.34 -8.11
CA GLY A 104 0.38 -5.56 -6.86
C GLY A 104 -0.90 -6.36 -7.02
N SER A 105 -1.61 -6.55 -5.92
CA SER A 105 -2.95 -7.11 -5.92
C SER A 105 -3.91 -6.20 -5.19
N TYR A 106 -5.12 -6.05 -5.72
CA TYR A 106 -6.21 -5.33 -5.10
C TYR A 106 -7.36 -6.29 -4.81
N HIS A 107 -7.84 -6.29 -3.58
CA HIS A 107 -8.96 -7.13 -3.16
C HIS A 107 -10.10 -6.25 -2.67
N GLN A 108 -11.31 -6.51 -3.19
CA GLN A 108 -12.51 -5.71 -2.94
C GLN A 108 -13.73 -6.59 -2.70
N GLN A 109 -14.51 -6.23 -1.69
CA GLN A 109 -15.83 -6.76 -1.40
C GLN A 109 -16.73 -5.63 -0.89
N GLY A 110 -17.99 -5.62 -1.32
CA GLY A 110 -18.96 -4.64 -0.86
C GLY A 110 -18.87 -3.31 -1.59
N MET A 111 -19.37 -2.24 -0.96
CA MET A 111 -19.47 -0.91 -1.55
C MET A 111 -18.15 -0.17 -1.45
N LEU A 112 -17.68 0.42 -2.55
CA LEU A 112 -16.55 1.35 -2.58
C LEU A 112 -17.00 2.64 -3.28
N GLU A 113 -16.67 3.77 -2.66
CA GLU A 113 -16.61 5.05 -3.35
C GLU A 113 -15.29 5.76 -3.05
N ASN A 114 -14.56 6.09 -4.11
CA ASN A 114 -13.25 6.69 -4.04
C ASN A 114 -13.11 7.82 -5.07
N VAL A 115 -12.44 8.89 -4.67
CA VAL A 115 -12.01 9.98 -5.57
C VAL A 115 -10.49 10.02 -5.56
N THR A 116 -9.88 10.03 -6.74
CA THR A 116 -8.43 10.09 -6.89
C THR A 116 -8.05 11.26 -7.80
N VAL A 117 -7.13 12.10 -7.34
CA VAL A 117 -6.42 13.04 -8.22
C VAL A 117 -5.10 12.40 -8.61
N MET A 118 -4.88 12.23 -9.91
CA MET A 118 -3.65 11.69 -10.47
C MET A 118 -2.81 12.85 -11.01
N VAL A 119 -1.56 12.96 -10.57
CA VAL A 119 -0.68 14.08 -10.91
C VAL A 119 0.64 13.55 -11.46
N ARG A 120 1.06 14.04 -12.62
CA ARG A 120 2.37 13.73 -13.20
C ARG A 120 3.49 14.27 -12.28
N PRO A 121 4.61 13.56 -12.08
CA PRO A 121 5.64 13.95 -11.11
C PRO A 121 6.24 15.34 -11.33
N ASP A 122 6.46 15.77 -12.57
CA ASP A 122 6.95 17.10 -12.93
C ASP A 122 5.99 18.22 -12.52
N ILE A 123 4.68 18.01 -12.71
CA ILE A 123 3.64 18.97 -12.30
C ILE A 123 3.57 19.03 -10.78
N PHE A 124 3.59 17.87 -10.12
CA PHE A 124 3.60 17.84 -8.66
C PHE A 124 4.82 18.56 -8.08
N ALA A 125 5.99 18.40 -8.69
CA ALA A 125 7.20 19.09 -8.27
C ALA A 125 7.07 20.62 -8.34
N ALA A 126 6.26 21.15 -9.27
CA ALA A 126 5.95 22.58 -9.34
C ALA A 126 4.92 23.05 -8.29
N TRP A 127 4.08 22.15 -7.77
CA TRP A 127 3.12 22.45 -6.70
C TRP A 127 3.71 22.28 -5.30
N ALA A 128 4.65 21.36 -5.16
CA ALA A 128 5.31 21.05 -3.90
C ALA A 128 6.13 22.24 -3.42
N GLY A 129 5.92 22.65 -2.17
CA GLY A 129 6.76 23.67 -1.51
C GLY A 129 8.02 23.05 -0.91
N GLU A 130 8.90 23.90 -0.36
CA GLU A 130 10.13 23.44 0.32
C GLU A 130 9.84 22.42 1.45
N ALA A 131 8.74 22.61 2.18
CA ALA A 131 8.29 21.71 3.25
C ALA A 131 7.84 20.32 2.76
N ASP A 132 7.69 20.12 1.45
CA ASP A 132 7.30 18.86 0.83
C ASP A 132 8.48 18.08 0.25
N GLY A 133 9.72 18.58 0.38
CA GLY A 133 10.91 17.92 -0.15
C GLY A 133 11.10 16.47 0.32
N GLY A 134 10.67 16.15 1.55
CA GLY A 134 10.69 14.77 2.06
C GLY A 134 9.72 13.82 1.34
N LEU A 135 8.58 14.34 0.87
CA LEU A 135 7.62 13.59 0.04
C LEU A 135 8.15 13.47 -1.38
N VAL A 136 8.65 14.56 -1.98
CA VAL A 136 9.25 14.55 -3.32
C VAL A 136 10.39 13.52 -3.39
N GLY A 137 11.28 13.49 -2.39
CA GLY A 137 12.35 12.50 -2.31
C GLY A 137 11.88 11.07 -2.11
N LEU A 138 10.74 10.84 -1.44
CA LEU A 138 10.12 9.51 -1.35
C LEU A 138 9.52 9.09 -2.69
N LEU A 139 8.84 9.99 -3.39
CA LEU A 139 8.23 9.74 -4.69
C LEU A 139 9.28 9.48 -5.78
N ALA A 140 10.51 9.97 -5.61
CA ALA A 140 11.63 9.66 -6.50
C ALA A 140 12.20 8.23 -6.33
N THR A 141 11.65 7.41 -5.43
CA THR A 141 12.05 6.00 -5.27
C THR A 141 11.20 5.06 -6.12
N GLU A 142 11.50 3.75 -6.11
CA GLU A 142 10.80 2.73 -6.92
C GLU A 142 9.30 2.56 -6.60
N GLY A 143 8.78 3.29 -5.61
CA GLY A 143 7.35 3.35 -5.28
C GLY A 143 7.10 3.68 -3.81
N GLY A 144 5.85 4.05 -3.50
CA GLY A 144 5.46 4.38 -2.13
C GLY A 144 3.95 4.27 -1.92
N PHE A 145 3.56 3.98 -0.69
CA PHE A 145 2.16 4.00 -0.24
C PHE A 145 2.10 4.64 1.15
N LEU A 146 1.54 5.84 1.23
CA LEU A 146 1.28 6.58 2.46
C LEU A 146 -0.22 6.52 2.71
N ALA A 147 -0.64 6.05 3.88
CA ALA A 147 -2.04 5.77 4.19
C ALA A 147 -2.53 6.63 5.35
N ASP A 148 -3.84 6.53 5.62
CA ASP A 148 -4.48 7.07 6.83
C ASP A 148 -4.47 8.60 6.96
N HIS A 149 -4.33 9.32 5.85
CA HIS A 149 -4.51 10.77 5.84
C HIS A 149 -5.97 11.12 6.12
N ARG A 150 -6.21 11.99 7.11
CA ARG A 150 -7.55 12.37 7.58
C ARG A 150 -7.63 13.87 7.75
N GLY A 151 -8.84 14.41 7.61
CA GLY A 151 -9.13 15.81 7.85
C GLY A 151 -10.58 16.11 7.47
N ARG A 152 -11.24 17.00 8.22
CA ARG A 152 -12.64 17.34 7.94
C ARG A 152 -12.79 17.95 6.54
N GLU A 153 -11.96 18.94 6.23
CA GLU A 153 -11.97 19.61 4.93
C GLU A 153 -11.59 18.66 3.79
N LEU A 154 -10.65 17.74 4.04
CA LEU A 154 -10.29 16.70 3.07
C LEU A 154 -11.49 15.80 2.74
N THR A 155 -12.19 15.33 3.78
CA THR A 155 -13.41 14.53 3.65
C THR A 155 -14.52 15.28 2.92
N ASP A 156 -14.77 16.54 3.30
CA ASP A 156 -15.84 17.35 2.72
C ASP A 156 -15.56 17.67 1.24
N THR A 157 -14.29 17.96 0.91
CA THR A 157 -13.84 18.20 -0.48
C THR A 157 -14.03 16.94 -1.33
N ALA A 158 -13.54 15.79 -0.86
CA ALA A 158 -13.67 14.52 -1.59
C ALA A 158 -15.13 14.13 -1.82
N ARG A 159 -16.00 14.30 -0.82
CA ARG A 159 -17.45 14.07 -0.93
C ARG A 159 -18.13 15.05 -1.89
N GLY A 160 -17.72 16.31 -1.87
CA GLY A 160 -18.19 17.34 -2.80
C GLY A 160 -17.89 16.96 -4.25
N ILE A 161 -16.67 16.54 -4.53
CA ILE A 161 -16.24 16.04 -5.84
C ILE A 161 -17.04 14.79 -6.23
N ALA A 162 -17.10 13.78 -5.37
CA ALA A 162 -17.84 12.54 -5.65
C ALA A 162 -19.31 12.82 -5.97
N ARG A 163 -19.97 13.70 -5.21
CA ARG A 163 -21.35 14.12 -5.46
C ARG A 163 -21.50 14.79 -6.83
N ALA A 164 -20.59 15.71 -7.18
CA ALA A 164 -20.64 16.38 -8.47
C ALA A 164 -20.39 15.42 -9.64
N MET A 165 -19.54 14.41 -9.47
CA MET A 165 -19.25 13.40 -10.50
C MET A 165 -20.40 12.40 -10.66
N ARG A 166 -21.09 12.00 -9.58
CA ARG A 166 -22.32 11.17 -9.69
C ARG A 166 -23.45 11.85 -10.43
N LEU A 167 -23.57 13.18 -10.28
CA LEU A 167 -24.62 13.96 -10.94
C LEU A 167 -24.30 14.26 -12.42
N ALA A 168 -23.06 14.03 -12.86
CA ALA A 168 -22.70 14.13 -14.27
C ALA A 168 -23.28 12.90 -15.01
N GLY A 169 -24.39 13.10 -15.72
CA GLY A 169 -25.01 12.07 -16.55
C GLY A 169 -24.37 11.96 -17.95
N GLU A 170 -24.81 10.99 -18.74
CA GLU A 170 -24.27 10.70 -20.08
C GLU A 170 -24.36 11.87 -21.07
N MET A 171 -25.32 12.80 -20.87
CA MET A 171 -25.56 13.93 -21.77
C MET A 171 -24.82 15.22 -21.43
N SER A 172 -24.17 15.31 -20.25
CA SER A 172 -23.30 16.43 -19.90
C SER A 172 -22.12 15.91 -19.10
N PRO A 173 -20.89 15.97 -19.66
CA PRO A 173 -19.70 15.33 -19.07
C PRO A 173 -19.29 15.93 -17.72
N ALA A 174 -19.97 16.98 -17.24
CA ALA A 174 -19.68 17.60 -15.97
C ALA A 174 -20.94 18.34 -15.43
N ALA A 175 -21.44 17.96 -14.25
CA ALA A 175 -22.50 18.71 -13.57
C ALA A 175 -22.06 20.11 -13.09
N ARG A 176 -20.76 20.40 -13.21
CA ARG A 176 -20.11 21.68 -12.84
C ARG A 176 -19.21 22.13 -14.00
N HIS A 177 -18.82 23.39 -14.00
CA HIS A 177 -17.82 23.91 -14.94
C HIS A 177 -16.44 23.21 -14.74
N PRO A 178 -15.65 22.94 -15.80
CA PRO A 178 -14.33 22.29 -15.68
C PRO A 178 -13.36 22.98 -14.71
N LEU A 179 -13.43 24.32 -14.61
CA LEU A 179 -12.64 25.10 -13.65
C LEU A 179 -12.94 24.71 -12.19
N TRP A 180 -14.18 24.34 -11.88
CA TRP A 180 -14.53 23.88 -10.53
C TRP A 180 -13.82 22.58 -10.20
N TYR A 181 -13.78 21.61 -11.11
CA TYR A 181 -13.05 20.35 -10.90
C TYR A 181 -11.54 20.58 -10.80
N ARG A 182 -10.97 21.50 -11.61
CA ARG A 182 -9.56 21.91 -11.50
C ARG A 182 -9.24 22.47 -10.12
N ALA A 183 -10.06 23.41 -9.64
CA ALA A 183 -9.89 24.04 -8.34
C ALA A 183 -10.03 23.01 -7.22
N GLN A 184 -11.08 22.19 -7.24
CA GLN A 184 -11.31 21.17 -6.21
C GLN A 184 -10.24 20.06 -6.22
N GLY A 185 -9.76 19.65 -7.39
CA GLY A 185 -8.64 18.71 -7.49
C GLY A 185 -7.36 19.27 -6.87
N SER A 186 -7.07 20.56 -7.10
CA SER A 186 -5.92 21.25 -6.50
C SER A 186 -6.08 21.39 -4.98
N VAL A 187 -7.28 21.76 -4.51
CA VAL A 187 -7.61 21.82 -3.08
C VAL A 187 -7.43 20.44 -2.43
N LEU A 188 -7.91 19.37 -3.06
CA LEU A 188 -7.76 18.01 -2.54
C LEU A 188 -6.28 17.66 -2.35
N VAL A 189 -5.43 17.93 -3.35
CA VAL A 189 -3.98 17.70 -3.25
C VAL A 189 -3.35 18.53 -2.14
N GLY A 190 -3.71 19.82 -2.04
CA GLY A 190 -3.25 20.69 -0.94
C GLY A 190 -3.61 20.12 0.44
N LEU A 191 -4.85 19.68 0.63
CA LEU A 191 -5.33 19.09 1.88
C LEU A 191 -4.62 17.76 2.20
N PHE A 192 -4.21 16.98 1.20
CA PHE A 192 -3.35 15.81 1.41
C PHE A 192 -1.98 16.20 1.97
N LEU A 193 -1.37 17.26 1.43
CA LEU A 193 -0.08 17.77 1.91
C LEU A 193 -0.19 18.32 3.33
N GLU A 194 -1.29 19.00 3.66
CA GLU A 194 -1.57 19.48 5.01
C GLU A 194 -1.84 18.35 6.00
N ALA A 195 -2.68 17.38 5.66
CA ALA A 195 -2.97 16.23 6.50
C ALA A 195 -1.69 15.44 6.83
N ARG A 196 -0.78 15.30 5.85
CA ARG A 196 0.55 14.70 6.05
C ARG A 196 1.43 15.50 7.02
N ARG A 197 1.29 16.82 7.08
CA ARG A 197 2.03 17.69 8.03
C ARG A 197 1.43 17.68 9.43
N GLN A 198 0.11 17.48 9.52
CA GLN A 198 -0.64 17.43 10.78
C GLN A 198 -0.62 16.07 11.45
N GLU A 199 -0.20 15.00 10.75
CA GLU A 199 0.25 13.79 11.43
C GLU A 199 1.28 14.20 12.49
N PRO A 200 1.04 13.92 13.79
CA PRO A 200 1.99 14.27 14.83
C PRO A 200 3.30 13.69 14.38
N ALA A 201 4.28 14.56 14.10
CA ALA A 201 5.54 14.19 13.49
C ALA A 201 6.08 12.97 14.24
N LEU A 202 5.80 11.79 13.70
CA LEU A 202 6.29 10.54 14.23
C LEU A 202 7.78 10.65 14.01
N PRO A 203 8.63 10.69 15.06
CA PRO A 203 10.01 11.08 14.96
C PRO A 203 10.67 10.86 13.61
N THR A 204 10.60 11.76 12.62
CA THR A 204 11.13 11.40 11.30
C THR A 204 12.60 11.19 11.52
N ALA A 205 13.06 9.95 11.34
CA ALA A 205 14.47 9.67 11.41
C ALA A 205 15.11 10.60 10.38
N ALA A 206 16.04 11.45 10.84
CA ALA A 206 16.77 12.36 9.97
C ALA A 206 17.32 11.56 8.75
N PRO A 207 17.54 12.17 7.58
CA PRO A 207 18.01 11.43 6.41
C PRO A 207 19.23 10.52 6.69
N ALA A 208 20.16 10.98 7.54
CA ALA A 208 21.29 10.19 8.02
C ALA A 208 20.87 8.97 8.87
N ASP A 209 19.84 9.10 9.70
CA ASP A 209 19.32 8.01 10.52
C ASP A 209 18.54 6.98 9.69
N ARG A 210 17.94 7.35 8.54
CA ARG A 210 17.30 6.36 7.63
C ARG A 210 18.31 5.37 7.06
N ALA A 211 19.48 5.84 6.62
CA ALA A 211 20.54 4.97 6.12
C ALA A 211 21.06 4.03 7.23
N ARG A 212 21.20 4.56 8.45
CA ARG A 212 21.57 3.77 9.64
C ARG A 212 20.52 2.73 10.02
N LEU A 213 19.23 3.07 9.95
CA LEU A 213 18.12 2.14 10.20
C LEU A 213 18.05 1.03 9.15
N ARG A 214 18.31 1.34 7.87
CA ARG A 214 18.44 0.31 6.81
C ARG A 214 19.63 -0.60 7.07
N ARG A 215 20.79 -0.05 7.44
CA ARG A 215 21.95 -0.85 7.85
C ARG A 215 21.63 -1.75 9.06
N ALA A 216 20.92 -1.23 10.06
CA ALA A 216 20.46 -2.02 11.19
C ALA A 216 19.56 -3.17 10.76
N ARG A 217 18.62 -2.94 9.84
CA ARG A 217 17.79 -4.00 9.25
C ARG A 217 18.66 -5.06 8.56
N ASP A 218 19.60 -4.65 7.73
CA ASP A 218 20.41 -5.60 6.96
C ASP A 218 21.28 -6.46 7.89
N LEU A 219 21.80 -5.88 8.97
CA LEU A 219 22.51 -6.62 10.03
C LEU A 219 21.58 -7.57 10.80
N LEU A 220 20.35 -7.14 11.10
CA LEU A 220 19.34 -7.96 11.77
C LEU A 220 18.94 -9.18 10.94
N LEU A 221 18.86 -9.02 9.62
CA LEU A 221 18.37 -10.06 8.70
C LEU A 221 19.50 -10.90 8.09
N ALA A 222 20.76 -10.57 8.37
CA ALA A 222 21.92 -11.33 7.89
C ALA A 222 21.94 -12.77 8.43
N ASP A 223 21.41 -12.98 9.65
CA ASP A 223 21.24 -14.28 10.26
C ASP A 223 19.86 -14.38 10.93
N LEU A 224 18.97 -15.18 10.34
CA LEU A 224 17.62 -15.40 10.86
C LEU A 224 17.57 -16.47 11.97
N SER A 225 18.68 -17.17 12.23
CA SER A 225 18.76 -18.19 13.29
C SER A 225 18.94 -17.55 14.67
N CYS A 226 19.56 -16.37 14.74
CA CYS A 226 19.85 -15.70 16.01
C CYS A 226 19.69 -14.18 15.88
N ALA A 227 18.77 -13.60 16.64
CA ALA A 227 18.62 -12.14 16.67
C ALA A 227 19.78 -11.50 17.46
N PRO A 228 20.48 -10.51 16.91
CA PRO A 228 21.36 -9.65 17.68
C PRO A 228 20.59 -8.95 18.81
N SER A 229 21.26 -8.62 19.92
CA SER A 229 20.64 -7.79 20.94
C SER A 229 20.34 -6.39 20.39
N LEU A 230 19.28 -5.74 20.90
CA LEU A 230 18.94 -4.36 20.52
C LEU A 230 20.13 -3.40 20.73
N ALA A 231 20.90 -3.62 21.80
CA ALA A 231 22.08 -2.82 22.13
C ALA A 231 23.19 -2.98 21.09
N ASP A 232 23.48 -4.21 20.66
CA ASP A 232 24.51 -4.48 19.67
C ASP A 232 24.09 -3.99 18.29
N LEU A 233 22.82 -4.18 17.93
CA LEU A 233 22.27 -3.70 16.67
C LEU A 233 22.31 -2.18 16.57
N ALA A 234 21.92 -1.49 17.64
CA ALA A 234 21.98 -0.04 17.72
C ALA A 234 23.43 0.47 17.59
N ARG A 235 24.36 -0.17 18.32
CA ARG A 235 25.79 0.17 18.27
C ARG A 235 26.39 -0.01 16.87
N ALA A 236 26.13 -1.15 16.23
CA ALA A 236 26.63 -1.46 14.88
C ALA A 236 26.06 -0.53 13.80
N ALA A 237 24.86 0.00 14.01
CA ALA A 237 24.21 0.96 13.13
C ALA A 237 24.54 2.43 13.45
N GLY A 238 25.23 2.71 14.56
CA GLY A 238 25.51 4.08 15.01
C GLY A 238 24.27 4.83 15.53
N LEU A 239 23.36 4.12 16.20
CA LEU A 239 22.13 4.66 16.80
C LEU A 239 22.09 4.38 18.30
N SER A 240 21.27 5.13 19.04
CA SER A 240 20.84 4.70 20.38
C SER A 240 19.71 3.68 20.26
N VAL A 241 19.53 2.82 21.27
CA VAL A 241 18.46 1.81 21.30
C VAL A 241 17.09 2.47 21.12
N THR A 242 16.82 3.57 21.83
CA THR A 242 15.55 4.30 21.71
C THR A 242 15.33 4.85 20.30
N ARG A 243 16.38 5.35 19.62
CA ARG A 243 16.27 5.82 18.22
C ARG A 243 16.08 4.65 17.26
N LEU A 244 16.73 3.52 17.50
CA LEU A 244 16.55 2.30 16.72
C LEU A 244 15.10 1.82 16.80
N GLU A 245 14.56 1.62 18.01
CA GLU A 245 13.19 1.12 18.20
C GLU A 245 12.14 2.05 17.61
N ARG A 246 12.28 3.36 17.85
CA ARG A 246 11.36 4.34 17.28
C ARG A 246 11.50 4.42 15.76
N GLY A 247 12.73 4.44 15.27
CA GLY A 247 13.04 4.49 13.85
C GLY A 247 12.53 3.28 13.08
N PHE A 248 12.52 2.09 13.70
CA PHE A 248 11.95 0.88 13.11
C PHE A 248 10.44 0.98 12.93
N HIS A 249 9.71 1.48 13.94
CA HIS A 249 8.26 1.71 13.79
C HIS A 249 7.97 2.75 12.71
N VAL A 250 8.77 3.80 12.63
CA VAL A 250 8.60 4.88 11.63
C VAL A 250 8.94 4.41 10.21
N LEU A 251 10.05 3.69 10.03
CA LEU A 251 10.58 3.35 8.70
C LEU A 251 10.06 2.00 8.18
N PHE A 252 9.81 1.03 9.05
CA PHE A 252 9.39 -0.33 8.69
C PHE A 252 7.98 -0.68 9.19
N GLY A 253 7.33 0.21 9.95
CA GLY A 253 5.96 0.00 10.43
C GLY A 253 5.82 -1.06 11.52
N THR A 254 6.92 -1.49 12.14
CA THR A 254 6.94 -2.56 13.15
C THR A 254 8.16 -2.42 14.06
N SER A 255 8.21 -3.17 15.16
CA SER A 255 9.39 -3.23 16.04
C SER A 255 10.53 -4.01 15.39
N VAL A 256 11.75 -3.86 15.91
CA VAL A 256 12.93 -4.63 15.47
C VAL A 256 12.64 -6.14 15.50
N TYR A 257 12.15 -6.64 16.64
CA TYR A 257 11.82 -8.05 16.80
C TYR A 257 10.59 -8.47 15.98
N GLY A 258 9.63 -7.55 15.81
CA GLY A 258 8.48 -7.77 14.94
C GLY A 258 8.91 -8.04 13.50
N LEU A 259 9.80 -7.22 12.95
CA LEU A 259 10.36 -7.40 11.61
C LEU A 259 11.13 -8.72 11.50
N PHE A 260 12.02 -9.00 12.48
CA PHE A 260 12.80 -10.24 12.51
C PHE A 260 11.90 -11.47 12.47
N GLN A 261 10.80 -11.47 13.24
CA GLN A 261 9.87 -12.58 13.25
C GLN A 261 9.07 -12.73 11.96
N GLN A 262 8.67 -11.61 11.35
CA GLN A 262 7.99 -11.64 10.06
C GLN A 262 8.89 -12.28 8.99
N GLU A 263 10.16 -11.92 8.95
CA GLU A 263 11.15 -12.45 7.99
C GLU A 263 11.45 -13.93 8.26
N ARG A 264 11.59 -14.36 9.53
CA ARG A 264 11.69 -15.80 9.88
C ARG A 264 10.51 -16.60 9.35
N MET A 265 9.29 -16.11 9.54
CA MET A 265 8.09 -16.81 9.09
C MET A 265 7.94 -16.78 7.57
N ALA A 266 8.40 -15.73 6.90
CA ALA A 266 8.43 -15.65 5.44
C ALA A 266 9.42 -16.67 4.85
N GLU A 267 10.63 -16.75 5.40
CA GLU A 267 11.64 -17.73 4.98
C GLU A 267 11.20 -19.18 5.26
N ALA A 268 10.57 -19.42 6.41
CA ALA A 268 9.95 -20.71 6.71
C ALA A 268 8.94 -21.12 5.64
N ARG A 269 8.06 -20.20 5.25
CA ARG A 269 7.03 -20.46 4.24
C ARG A 269 7.67 -20.75 2.90
N ARG A 270 8.69 -20.00 2.50
CA ARG A 270 9.44 -20.22 1.26
C ARG A 270 10.04 -21.62 1.23
N ARG A 271 10.79 -22.04 2.25
CA ARG A 271 11.41 -23.38 2.33
C ARG A 271 10.38 -24.52 2.25
N LEU A 272 9.25 -24.37 2.94
CA LEU A 272 8.19 -25.40 2.93
C LEU A 272 7.53 -25.51 1.54
N LEU A 273 7.37 -24.40 0.84
CA LEU A 273 6.84 -24.38 -0.54
C LEU A 273 7.87 -24.92 -1.55
N ASP A 274 9.16 -24.67 -1.33
CA ASP A 274 10.27 -25.16 -2.16
C ASP A 274 10.55 -26.67 -1.95
N GLY A 275 9.78 -27.34 -1.09
CA GLY A 275 9.79 -28.79 -0.93
C GLY A 275 10.55 -29.31 0.28
N GLU A 276 10.98 -28.45 1.21
CA GLU A 276 11.50 -28.92 2.50
C GLU A 276 10.35 -29.57 3.30
N THR A 277 10.53 -30.82 3.69
CA THR A 277 9.48 -31.64 4.31
C THR A 277 9.63 -31.71 5.83
N SER A 278 10.80 -31.37 6.37
CA SER A 278 11.06 -31.41 7.81
C SER A 278 10.78 -30.05 8.46
N ILE A 279 9.57 -29.90 9.02
CA ILE A 279 9.20 -28.72 9.83
C ILE A 279 10.20 -28.52 10.98
N THR A 280 10.64 -29.62 11.60
CA THR A 280 11.61 -29.58 12.70
C THR A 280 12.94 -28.99 12.24
N ARG A 281 13.41 -29.36 11.04
CA ARG A 281 14.62 -28.79 10.46
C ARG A 281 14.45 -27.30 10.16
N VAL A 282 13.36 -26.92 9.48
CA VAL A 282 13.08 -25.50 9.17
C VAL A 282 13.00 -24.67 10.45
N ALA A 283 12.33 -25.17 11.48
CA ALA A 283 12.25 -24.51 12.77
C ALA A 283 13.64 -24.34 13.41
N ALA A 284 14.45 -25.41 13.44
CA ALA A 284 15.78 -25.40 14.01
C ALA A 284 16.74 -24.46 13.26
N ASP A 285 16.76 -24.50 11.93
CA ASP A 285 17.59 -23.62 11.09
C ASP A 285 17.24 -22.14 11.28
N LEU A 286 15.97 -21.86 11.56
CA LEU A 286 15.51 -20.53 11.88
C LEU A 286 15.68 -20.20 13.35
N GLY A 287 16.28 -21.04 14.20
CA GLY A 287 16.58 -20.74 15.59
C GLY A 287 15.44 -20.98 16.58
N TYR A 288 14.47 -21.83 16.25
CA TYR A 288 13.48 -22.31 17.21
C TYR A 288 13.96 -23.59 17.86
N THR A 289 14.09 -23.56 19.19
CA THR A 289 14.36 -24.76 19.99
C THR A 289 13.13 -25.66 20.15
N ASN A 290 11.93 -25.09 19.99
CA ASN A 290 10.67 -25.80 20.14
C ASN A 290 9.75 -25.59 18.92
N THR A 291 9.45 -26.71 18.27
CA THR A 291 8.64 -26.79 17.05
C THR A 291 7.19 -26.35 17.26
N SER A 292 6.64 -26.47 18.46
CA SER A 292 5.29 -26.00 18.79
C SER A 292 5.22 -24.47 18.83
N HIS A 293 6.25 -23.81 19.37
CA HIS A 293 6.35 -22.34 19.33
C HIS A 293 6.50 -21.82 17.90
N PHE A 294 7.31 -22.51 17.09
CA PHE A 294 7.42 -22.22 15.66
C PHE A 294 6.07 -22.35 14.97
N ALA A 295 5.34 -23.45 15.16
CA ALA A 295 4.05 -23.67 14.51
C ALA A 295 3.01 -22.62 14.92
N ALA A 296 2.99 -22.22 16.20
CA ALA A 296 2.12 -21.17 16.69
C ALA A 296 2.43 -19.80 16.06
N ALA A 297 3.72 -19.43 15.97
CA ALA A 297 4.17 -18.20 15.32
C ALA A 297 3.84 -18.20 13.81
N PHE A 298 4.06 -19.34 13.15
CA PHE A 298 3.76 -19.52 11.74
C PHE A 298 2.28 -19.36 11.44
N ARG A 299 1.42 -20.01 12.26
CA ARG A 299 -0.04 -19.88 12.14
C ARG A 299 -0.51 -18.46 12.42
N LYS A 300 0.09 -17.77 13.40
CA LYS A 300 -0.22 -16.37 13.68
C LYS A 300 0.07 -15.46 12.47
N GLN A 301 1.17 -15.73 11.76
CA GLN A 301 1.59 -14.91 10.61
C GLN A 301 0.81 -15.25 9.33
N HIS A 302 0.59 -16.54 9.05
CA HIS A 302 0.07 -17.01 7.75
C HIS A 302 -1.36 -17.59 7.80
N GLY A 303 -1.96 -17.66 8.99
CA GLY A 303 -3.32 -18.21 9.19
C GLY A 303 -3.44 -19.73 9.09
N VAL A 304 -2.38 -20.44 8.70
CA VAL A 304 -2.37 -21.89 8.50
C VAL A 304 -1.21 -22.55 9.26
N ASN A 305 -1.34 -23.85 9.56
CA ASN A 305 -0.25 -24.60 10.17
C ASN A 305 0.85 -24.90 9.13
N PRO A 306 2.14 -24.96 9.54
CA PRO A 306 3.24 -25.33 8.65
C PRO A 306 3.02 -26.67 7.92
N SER A 307 2.36 -27.62 8.57
CA SER A 307 2.06 -28.96 8.01
C SER A 307 1.10 -28.91 6.83
N ALA A 308 0.25 -27.89 6.74
CA ALA A 308 -0.72 -27.74 5.65
C ALA A 308 -0.06 -27.29 4.34
N LEU A 309 1.12 -26.66 4.41
CA LEU A 309 1.86 -26.16 3.25
C LEU A 309 2.85 -27.18 2.68
N LYS A 310 3.02 -28.33 3.34
CA LYS A 310 3.86 -29.40 2.79
C LYS A 310 3.24 -29.90 1.49
N CYS A 311 4.02 -29.84 0.41
CA CYS A 311 3.68 -30.59 -0.79
C CYS A 311 3.83 -32.08 -0.45
N ARG A 312 2.72 -32.81 -0.32
CA ARG A 312 2.75 -34.28 -0.25
C ARG A 312 3.35 -34.77 -1.58
N ARG A 313 4.57 -35.30 -1.53
CA ARG A 313 5.08 -36.20 -2.58
C ARG A 313 4.50 -37.58 -2.36
#